data_AF-A0A7C9IPE9-F1
#
_entry.id   AF-A0A7C9IPE9-F1
#
_cell.length_a   1.000
_cell.length_b   1.000
_cell.length_c   1.000
_cell.angle_alpha   90.00
_cell.angle_beta   90.00
_cell.angle_gamma   90.00
#
_symmetry.space_group_name_H-M   'P 1'
#
loop_
_entity.id
_entity.type
_entity.pdbx_description
1 polymer ?
#
loop_
_entity_poly.entity_id
_entity_poly.type
_entity_poly.pdbx_seq_one_letter_code
_entity_poly.pdbx_strand_id
1 'polypeptide(L)' 'MSLGDDQLLDLKDSIFAAFRPIESLFKVMGSASVDEGGETTRLCSEIGLELARIFRGKLDAALDILTAETRRP' A
#
# COMPACT_ATOMS: atom_id res chain seq x y z
N MET A 1 11.97 -3.88 -22.28
CA MET A 1 11.26 -2.61 -22.53
C MET A 1 11.46 -1.76 -21.30
N SER A 2 12.10 -0.60 -21.45
CA SER A 2 12.19 0.40 -20.37
C SER A 2 10.86 1.15 -20.33
N LEU A 3 10.25 1.26 -19.15
CA LEU A 3 9.08 2.10 -18.90
C LEU A 3 9.57 3.54 -18.79
N GLY A 4 8.95 4.47 -19.52
CA GLY A 4 9.21 5.90 -19.31
C GLY A 4 8.71 6.36 -17.93
N ASP A 5 9.25 7.47 -17.42
CA ASP A 5 8.90 8.02 -16.09
C ASP A 5 7.37 8.19 -15.90
N ASP A 6 6.65 8.62 -16.94
CA ASP A 6 5.18 8.74 -16.92
C ASP A 6 4.47 7.38 -16.77
N GLN A 7 4.99 6.33 -17.41
CA GLN A 7 4.43 4.99 -17.31
C GLN A 7 4.67 4.36 -15.93
N LEU A 8 5.79 4.70 -15.28
CA LEU A 8 6.08 4.31 -13.90
C LEU A 8 5.13 5.00 -12.91
N LEU A 9 4.80 6.27 -13.15
CA LEU A 9 3.82 7.01 -12.36
C LEU A 9 2.41 6.43 -12.52
N ASP A 10 1.98 6.16 -13.75
CA ASP A 10 0.68 5.53 -14.02
C ASP A 10 0.56 4.14 -13.37
N LEU A 11 1.65 3.36 -13.40
CA LEU A 11 1.72 2.06 -12.75
C LEU A 11 1.61 2.19 -11.23
N LYS A 12 2.33 3.14 -10.63
CA LYS A 12 2.26 3.44 -9.19
C LYS A 12 0.84 3.77 -8.76
N ASP A 13 0.18 4.67 -9.49
CA ASP A 13 -1.17 5.11 -9.19
C ASP A 13 -2.18 3.98 -9.36
N SER A 14 -2.02 3.14 -10.39
CA SER A 14 -2.86 1.97 -10.62
C SER A 14 -2.74 0.95 -9.49
N ILE A 15 -1.53 0.67 -9.02
CA ILE A 15 -1.28 -0.23 -7.88
C ILE A 15 -1.90 0.35 -6.61
N PHE A 16 -1.72 1.64 -6.33
CA PHE A 16 -2.34 2.27 -5.17
C PHE A 16 -3.86 2.26 -5.23
N ALA A 17 -4.45 2.57 -6.39
CA ALA A 17 -5.89 2.52 -6.58
C ALA A 17 -6.45 1.11 -6.31
N ALA A 18 -5.77 0.06 -6.78
CA ALA A 18 -6.14 -1.32 -6.52
C ALA A 18 -5.98 -1.75 -5.04
N PHE A 19 -5.02 -1.15 -4.32
CA PHE A 19 -4.74 -1.48 -2.91
C PHE A 19 -5.62 -0.69 -1.91
N ARG A 20 -6.15 0.49 -2.29
CA ARG A 20 -7.00 1.34 -1.43
C ARG A 20 -8.17 0.60 -0.75
N PRO A 21 -8.89 -0.33 -1.40
CA PRO A 21 -9.97 -1.08 -0.74
C PRO A 21 -9.48 -1.91 0.45
N ILE A 22 -8.28 -2.49 0.34
CA ILE A 22 -7.68 -3.31 1.42
C ILE A 22 -7.34 -2.44 2.62
N GLU A 23 -6.71 -1.28 2.40
CA GLU A 23 -6.45 -0.34 3.49
C GLU A 23 -7.74 0.19 4.12
N SER A 24 -8.77 0.46 3.29
CA SER A 24 -10.07 0.91 3.79
C SER A 24 -10.76 -0.15 4.66
N LEU A 25 -10.63 -1.43 4.31
CA LEU A 25 -11.10 -2.53 5.15
C LEU A 25 -10.46 -2.49 6.54
N PHE A 26 -9.14 -2.35 6.62
CA PHE A 26 -8.46 -2.25 7.91
C PHE A 26 -8.92 -1.03 8.71
N LYS A 27 -9.11 0.13 8.08
CA LYS A 27 -9.67 1.32 8.75
C LYS A 27 -11.06 1.07 9.33
N VAL A 28 -11.94 0.39 8.59
CA VAL A 28 -13.29 0.01 9.07
C VAL A 28 -13.18 -0.95 10.26
N MET A 29 -12.28 -1.92 10.20
CA MET A 29 -12.05 -2.87 11.29
C MET A 29 -11.61 -2.14 12.58
N GLY A 30 -10.84 -1.07 12.48
CA GLY A 30 -10.44 -0.25 13.63
C GLY A 30 -11.58 0.56 14.28
N SER A 31 -12.72 0.68 13.60
CA SER A 31 -13.91 1.39 14.09
C SER A 31 -14.93 0.47 14.79
N ALA A 32 -14.70 -0.85 14.79
CA ALA A 32 -15.59 -1.81 15.44
C ALA A 32 -15.57 -1.62 16.98
N SER A 33 -16.74 -1.67 17.63
CA SER A 33 -16.84 -1.53 19.09
C SER A 33 -16.25 -2.76 19.80
N VAL A 34 -15.74 -2.53 21.01
CA VAL A 34 -14.94 -3.51 21.78
C VAL A 34 -15.81 -4.62 22.42
N ASP A 35 -17.14 -4.53 22.33
CA ASP A 35 -18.03 -5.21 23.28
C ASP A 35 -18.29 -6.70 23.01
N GLU A 36 -17.82 -7.30 21.91
CA GLU A 36 -17.76 -8.76 21.75
C GLU A 36 -16.93 -9.10 20.49
N GLY A 37 -15.71 -9.63 20.64
CA GLY A 37 -14.81 -9.94 19.51
C GLY A 37 -14.11 -8.72 18.87
N GLY A 38 -14.43 -7.51 19.32
CA GLY A 38 -13.86 -6.25 18.81
C GLY A 38 -12.36 -6.10 19.03
N GLU A 39 -11.78 -6.75 20.04
CA GLU A 39 -10.33 -6.71 20.27
C GLU A 39 -9.55 -7.40 19.15
N THR A 40 -9.98 -8.57 18.69
CA THR A 40 -9.34 -9.26 17.55
C THR A 40 -9.48 -8.44 16.28
N THR A 41 -10.66 -7.87 16.03
CA THR A 41 -10.90 -6.99 14.87
C THR A 41 -10.01 -5.74 14.91
N ARG A 42 -9.84 -5.14 16.09
CA ARG A 42 -8.95 -3.99 16.32
C ARG A 42 -7.48 -4.34 16.09
N LEU A 43 -7.00 -5.47 16.60
CA LEU A 43 -5.64 -5.95 16.38
C LEU A 43 -5.38 -6.23 14.89
N CYS A 44 -6.33 -6.85 14.19
CA CYS A 44 -6.24 -7.07 12.75
C CYS A 44 -6.21 -5.73 11.97
N SER A 45 -6.94 -4.71 12.43
CA SER A 45 -6.85 -3.35 11.89
C SER A 45 -5.44 -2.77 12.07
N GLU A 46 -4.88 -2.81 13.28
CA GLU A 46 -3.54 -2.28 13.57
C GLU A 46 -2.47 -2.95 12.71
N ILE A 47 -2.47 -4.29 12.64
CA ILE A 47 -1.55 -5.06 11.81
C ILE A 47 -1.73 -4.71 10.34
N GLY A 48 -2.97 -4.67 9.86
CA GLY A 48 -3.28 -4.39 8.47
C GLY A 48 -2.88 -2.98 8.02
N LEU A 49 -3.06 -1.99 8.88
CA LEU A 49 -2.61 -0.61 8.63
C LEU A 49 -1.08 -0.51 8.58
N GLU A 50 -0.37 -1.22 9.46
CA GLU A 50 1.09 -1.23 9.42
C GLU A 50 1.61 -1.94 8.17
N LEU A 51 1.00 -3.07 7.77
CA LEU A 51 1.32 -3.74 6.50
C LEU A 51 1.05 -2.83 5.29
N ALA A 52 -0.06 -2.09 5.30
CA ALA A 52 -0.36 -1.11 4.27
C ALA A 52 0.73 -0.03 4.20
N ARG A 53 1.17 0.51 5.35
CA ARG A 53 2.25 1.49 5.44
C ARG A 53 3.57 0.95 4.87
N ILE A 54 3.95 -0.26 5.27
CA ILE A 54 5.16 -0.95 4.81
C ILE A 54 5.09 -1.19 3.30
N PHE A 55 3.95 -1.63 2.79
CA PHE A 55 3.75 -1.85 1.36
C PHE A 55 4.00 -0.59 0.54
N ARG A 56 3.43 0.56 0.95
CA ARG A 56 3.67 1.84 0.26
C ARG A 56 5.14 2.19 0.18
N GLY A 57 5.84 2.14 1.32
CA GLY A 57 7.27 2.47 1.36
C GLY A 57 8.12 1.53 0.50
N LYS A 58 7.79 0.24 0.47
CA LYS A 58 8.49 -0.72 -0.40
C LYS A 58 8.19 -0.50 -1.89
N LEU A 59 6.96 -0.12 -2.23
CA LEU A 59 6.58 0.19 -3.61
C LEU A 59 7.31 1.46 -4.09
N ASP A 60 7.33 2.51 -3.28
CA ASP A 60 8.06 3.74 -3.58
C ASP A 60 9.55 3.45 -3.84
N ALA A 61 10.21 2.71 -2.94
CA ALA A 61 11.61 2.35 -3.10
C ALA A 61 11.86 1.49 -4.35
N ALA A 62 10.96 0.55 -4.68
CA ALA A 62 11.10 -0.27 -5.89
C ALA A 62 10.99 0.57 -7.16
N LEU A 63 10.10 1.56 -7.19
CA LEU A 63 9.93 2.46 -8.33
C LEU A 63 11.11 3.42 -8.48
N ASP A 64 11.68 3.90 -7.36
CA ASP A 64 12.90 4.72 -7.38
C ASP A 64 14.09 3.95 -7.99
N ILE A 65 14.23 2.67 -7.62
CA ILE A 65 15.25 1.78 -8.19
C ILE A 65 15.02 1.59 -9.69
N LEU A 66 13.79 1.27 -10.12
CA LEU A 66 13.46 1.10 -11.54
C LEU A 66 13.72 2.36 -12.38
N THR A 67 13.44 3.52 -11.80
CA THR A 67 13.72 4.83 -12.41
C THR A 67 15.24 5.03 -12.55
N ALA A 68 16.01 4.71 -11.52
CA ALA A 68 17.48 4.84 -11.54
C ALA A 68 18.15 3.86 -12.54
N GLU A 69 17.64 2.63 -12.65
CA GLU A 69 18.12 1.63 -13.62
C GLU A 69 17.80 2.05 -15.05
N THR A 70 16.61 2.61 -15.29
CA THR A 70 16.19 3.12 -16.60
C THR A 70 17.05 4.30 -17.08
N ARG A 71 17.66 5.05 -16.16
CA ARG A 71 18.53 6.20 -16.46
C ARG A 71 20.01 5.85 -16.61
N ARG A 72 20.43 4.61 -16.39
CA ARG A 72 21.82 4.19 -16.65
C ARG A 72 22.05 3.97 -18.15
N PRO A 73 23.08 4.61 -18.75
CA PRO A 73 23.37 4.54 -20.18
C PRO A 73 23.89 3.18 -20.64
#